data_AF-A0A4Q5QDV6-F1
#
_entry.id   AF-A0A4Q5QDV6-F1
#
_cell.length_a   1.000
_cell.length_b   1.000
_cell.length_c   1.000
_cell.angle_alpha   90.00
_cell.angle_beta   90.00
_cell.angle_gamma   90.00
#
_symmetry.space_group_name_H-M   'P 1'
#
loop_
_entity.id
_entity.type
_entity.pdbx_description
1 polymer ?
#
loop_
_entity_poly.entity_id
_entity_poly.type
_entity_poly.pdbx_seq_one_letter_code
_entity_poly.pdbx_strand_id
1 'polypeptide(L)'
;MGLFDFISKQFVDVIDWTESPGDLALRYPMKDREIQNGGQLTVRDGQIALFYEEGRIADSFQPGLHTLDTANLPVLSSMMSWQTGFKSPFKADVYFFTTKEQTGLKWGTPQPITVRDKEFGPLRIRAFGTYGFRIGDIAVFAAKLLGTMEHIRVADVEPQLRSAIGTAIASALGKG
;
A
#
# COMPACT_ATOMS: atom_id res chain seq x y z
N MET A 1 -41.67 23.57 -17.63
CA MET A 1 -41.60 22.18 -17.11
C MET A 1 -41.25 21.23 -18.25
N GLY A 2 -40.17 20.45 -18.09
CA GLY A 2 -39.70 19.39 -19.02
C GLY A 2 -38.97 19.95 -20.24
N LEU A 3 -37.78 19.51 -20.66
CA LEU A 3 -37.36 18.12 -20.87
C LEU A 3 -35.83 17.91 -20.72
N PHE A 4 -35.08 18.93 -20.25
CA PHE A 4 -33.61 18.92 -20.21
C PHE A 4 -33.01 18.58 -18.84
N ASP A 5 -33.85 18.25 -17.86
CA ASP A 5 -33.44 18.01 -16.46
C ASP A 5 -33.09 16.53 -16.17
N PHE A 6 -32.72 15.76 -17.21
CA PHE A 6 -32.55 14.31 -17.09
C PHE A 6 -31.23 13.75 -17.66
N ILE A 7 -30.27 14.60 -18.04
CA ILE A 7 -28.92 14.16 -18.44
C ILE A 7 -27.83 14.98 -17.73
N SER A 8 -28.02 15.28 -16.45
CA SER A 8 -26.88 15.31 -15.55
C SER A 8 -26.64 13.87 -15.10
N LYS A 9 -26.05 13.05 -15.98
CA LYS A 9 -25.25 11.92 -15.49
C LYS A 9 -24.15 12.56 -14.64
N GLN A 10 -24.41 12.77 -13.35
CA GLN A 10 -23.36 12.85 -12.36
C GLN A 10 -22.61 11.53 -12.55
N PHE A 11 -21.46 11.60 -13.22
CA PHE A 11 -20.57 10.47 -13.34
C PHE A 11 -20.13 10.18 -11.90
N VAL A 12 -20.81 9.23 -11.27
CA VAL A 12 -20.39 8.71 -9.98
C VAL A 12 -19.00 8.13 -10.23
N ASP A 13 -17.98 8.79 -9.68
CA ASP A 13 -16.62 8.30 -9.80
C ASP A 13 -16.55 6.95 -9.07
N VAL A 14 -16.31 5.90 -9.84
CA VAL A 14 -16.04 4.56 -9.29
C VAL A 14 -14.53 4.47 -9.14
N ILE A 15 -14.10 4.42 -7.88
CA ILE A 15 -12.71 4.30 -7.48
C ILE A 15 -12.49 2.85 -7.09
N ASP A 16 -11.66 2.16 -7.85
CA ASP A 16 -11.34 0.78 -7.59
C ASP A 16 -9.96 0.42 -8.12
N TRP A 17 -9.37 -0.64 -7.57
CA TRP A 17 -8.06 -1.11 -8.02
C TRP A 17 -8.02 -2.63 -8.10
N THR A 18 -7.49 -3.13 -9.21
CA THR A 18 -7.14 -4.54 -9.38
C THR A 18 -5.62 -4.64 -9.45
N GLU A 19 -5.03 -5.22 -8.41
CA GLU A 19 -3.58 -5.42 -8.29
C GLU A 19 -3.05 -6.41 -9.32
N SER A 20 -1.86 -6.14 -9.86
CA SER A 20 -1.08 -7.13 -10.61
C SER A 20 -0.14 -7.89 -9.66
N PRO A 21 0.35 -9.08 -10.05
CA PRO A 21 1.32 -9.83 -9.24
C PRO A 21 2.54 -8.97 -8.88
N GLY A 22 2.84 -8.91 -7.58
CA GLY A 22 3.96 -8.15 -7.04
C GLY A 22 3.67 -6.67 -6.77
N ASP A 23 2.45 -6.18 -6.99
CA ASP A 23 2.06 -4.84 -6.57
C ASP A 23 1.81 -4.82 -5.07
N LEU A 24 2.31 -3.78 -4.38
CA LEU A 24 2.16 -3.61 -2.94
C LEU A 24 1.24 -2.44 -2.59
N ALA A 25 1.37 -1.34 -3.31
CA ALA A 25 0.55 -0.15 -3.09
C ALA A 25 0.43 0.70 -4.36
N LEU A 26 -0.72 1.33 -4.59
CA LEU A 26 -0.97 2.22 -5.72
C LEU A 26 -1.74 3.46 -5.27
N ARG A 27 -1.28 4.64 -5.69
CA ARG A 27 -2.06 5.87 -5.69
C ARG A 27 -3.02 5.86 -6.87
N TYR A 28 -4.31 5.87 -6.59
CA TYR A 28 -5.32 5.87 -7.65
C TYR A 28 -5.19 7.16 -8.49
N PRO A 29 -5.04 7.06 -9.82
CA PRO A 29 -4.80 8.22 -10.68
C PRO A 29 -6.11 8.99 -10.89
N MET A 30 -6.40 9.93 -10.00
CA MET A 30 -7.55 10.83 -10.12
C MET A 30 -7.18 12.10 -10.87
N LYS A 31 -8.09 12.54 -11.74
CA LYS A 31 -7.98 13.83 -12.40
C LYS A 31 -8.17 14.94 -11.37
N ASP A 32 -7.21 15.86 -11.28
CA ASP A 32 -7.20 17.02 -10.36
C ASP A 32 -7.30 16.68 -8.86
N ARG A 33 -7.23 15.38 -8.49
CA ARG A 33 -7.41 14.84 -7.12
C ARG A 33 -8.75 15.20 -6.49
N GLU A 34 -9.76 15.46 -7.32
CA GLU A 34 -11.10 15.81 -6.85
C GLU A 34 -11.98 14.57 -6.85
N ILE A 35 -12.66 14.35 -5.73
CA ILE A 35 -13.65 13.27 -5.59
C ILE A 35 -15.03 13.91 -5.53
N GLN A 36 -15.90 13.48 -6.44
CA GLN A 36 -17.28 13.92 -6.47
C GLN A 36 -18.04 13.38 -5.25
N ASN A 37 -18.91 14.21 -4.69
CA ASN A 37 -19.76 13.77 -3.58
C ASN A 37 -20.71 12.65 -4.07
N GLY A 38 -20.76 11.54 -3.32
CA GLY A 38 -21.49 10.33 -3.69
C GLY A 38 -20.68 9.35 -4.54
N GLY A 39 -19.38 9.60 -4.76
CA GLY A 39 -18.46 8.65 -5.40
C GLY A 39 -18.48 7.29 -4.71
N GLN A 40 -18.18 6.22 -5.46
CA GLN A 40 -18.19 4.85 -4.94
C GLN A 40 -16.76 4.32 -4.88
N LEU A 41 -16.33 3.91 -3.69
CA LEU A 41 -15.05 3.26 -3.46
C LEU A 41 -15.29 1.75 -3.30
N THR A 42 -14.72 0.95 -4.18
CA THR A 42 -14.75 -0.51 -4.06
C THR A 42 -13.38 -1.01 -3.62
N VAL A 43 -13.30 -1.49 -2.38
CA VAL A 43 -12.11 -2.16 -1.83
C VAL A 43 -12.34 -3.66 -1.93
N ARG A 44 -11.45 -4.38 -2.60
CA ARG A 44 -11.59 -5.84 -2.77
C ARG A 44 -11.03 -6.57 -1.56
N ASP A 45 -11.43 -7.83 -1.40
CA ASP A 45 -10.78 -8.73 -0.45
C ASP A 45 -9.28 -8.82 -0.72
N GLY A 46 -8.49 -8.81 0.35
CA GLY A 46 -7.03 -8.76 0.24
C GLY A 46 -6.48 -7.35 -0.02
N GLN A 47 -7.31 -6.30 0.08
CA GLN A 47 -6.90 -4.91 -0.06
C GLN A 47 -7.40 -4.05 1.09
N ILE A 48 -6.71 -2.94 1.31
CA ILE A 48 -7.17 -1.82 2.13
C ILE A 48 -6.94 -0.54 1.32
N ALA A 49 -7.86 0.42 1.43
CA ALA A 49 -7.65 1.75 0.88
C ALA A 49 -7.42 2.76 2.01
N LEU A 50 -6.41 3.61 1.87
CA LEU A 50 -6.19 4.76 2.73
C LEU A 50 -6.57 6.03 1.98
N PHE A 51 -7.21 6.92 2.71
CA PHE A 51 -7.60 8.22 2.24
C PHE A 51 -6.64 9.26 2.81
N TYR A 52 -6.07 10.09 1.95
CA TYR A 52 -5.17 11.15 2.34
C TYR A 52 -5.78 12.51 2.03
N GLU A 53 -5.79 13.37 3.04
CA GLU A 53 -6.18 14.78 2.93
C GLU A 53 -5.03 15.63 3.47
N GLU A 54 -4.66 16.68 2.73
CA GLU A 54 -3.59 17.61 3.11
C GLU A 54 -2.27 16.93 3.57
N GLY A 55 -1.98 15.76 2.98
CA GLY A 55 -0.77 14.98 3.29
C GLY A 55 -0.85 14.13 4.56
N ARG A 56 -2.04 13.95 5.16
CA ARG A 56 -2.27 13.07 6.33
C ARG A 56 -3.30 12.01 6.02
N ILE A 57 -3.18 10.85 6.68
CA ILE A 57 -4.21 9.80 6.61
C ILE A 57 -5.45 10.34 7.31
N ALA A 58 -6.53 10.50 6.54
CA ALA A 58 -7.84 10.92 7.02
C ALA A 58 -8.71 9.72 7.41
N ASP A 59 -8.65 8.63 6.63
CA ASP A 59 -9.45 7.44 6.89
C ASP A 59 -8.81 6.15 6.30
N SER A 60 -9.29 4.99 6.77
CA SER A 60 -8.91 3.66 6.30
C SER A 60 -10.14 2.80 6.01
N PHE A 61 -10.27 2.38 4.76
CA PHE A 61 -11.37 1.57 4.27
C PHE A 61 -10.97 0.09 4.16
N GLN A 62 -11.74 -0.75 4.84
CA GLN A 62 -11.65 -2.21 4.76
C GLN A 62 -12.35 -2.74 3.49
N PRO A 63 -12.17 -4.03 3.13
CA PRO A 63 -12.89 -4.64 2.00
C PRO A 63 -14.40 -4.38 2.04
N GLY A 64 -14.96 -3.98 0.91
CA GLY A 64 -16.37 -3.62 0.77
C GLY A 64 -16.62 -2.48 -0.22
N LEU A 65 -17.90 -2.20 -0.42
CA LEU A 65 -18.37 -1.04 -1.17
C LEU A 65 -18.65 0.10 -0.20
N HIS A 66 -18.03 1.26 -0.43
CA HIS A 66 -18.15 2.44 0.41
C HIS A 66 -18.65 3.61 -0.43
N THR A 67 -19.60 4.37 0.10
CA THR A 67 -20.02 5.64 -0.50
C THR A 67 -19.18 6.77 0.10
N LEU A 68 -18.45 7.48 -0.76
CA LEU A 68 -17.64 8.62 -0.39
C LEU A 68 -18.53 9.86 -0.33
N ASP A 69 -18.94 10.20 0.89
CA ASP A 69 -19.65 11.44 1.21
C ASP A 69 -18.84 12.23 2.25
N THR A 70 -18.81 13.55 2.08
CA THR A 70 -18.17 14.48 3.03
C THR A 70 -18.79 14.39 4.42
N ALA A 71 -20.04 13.92 4.54
CA ALA A 71 -20.70 13.66 5.82
C ALA A 71 -20.26 12.37 6.53
N ASN A 72 -19.73 11.38 5.79
CA ASN A 72 -19.42 10.04 6.32
C ASN A 72 -17.92 9.83 6.62
N LEU A 73 -17.07 10.78 6.27
CA LEU A 73 -15.64 10.75 6.55
C LEU A 73 -15.36 11.48 7.88
N PRO A 74 -15.07 10.76 8.98
CA PRO A 74 -15.06 11.30 10.35
C PRO A 74 -13.97 12.34 10.64
N VAL A 75 -12.96 12.50 9.77
CA VAL A 75 -11.89 13.51 9.92
C VAL A 75 -12.06 14.69 8.96
N LEU A 76 -12.70 14.51 7.80
CA LEU A 76 -12.99 15.63 6.87
C LEU A 76 -13.89 16.70 7.51
N SER A 77 -14.75 16.31 8.46
CA SER A 77 -15.63 17.24 9.17
C SER A 77 -14.87 18.20 10.11
N SER A 78 -13.59 17.94 10.41
CA SER A 78 -12.86 18.65 11.47
C SER A 78 -11.96 19.80 10.98
N MET A 79 -11.61 19.90 9.70
CA MET A 79 -10.62 20.88 9.21
C MET A 79 -11.02 21.75 8.01
N MET A 80 -12.10 21.47 7.26
CA MET A 80 -12.55 22.34 6.16
C MET A 80 -13.99 22.85 6.31
N SER A 81 -14.08 24.14 6.65
CA SER A 81 -15.12 25.08 6.23
C SER A 81 -16.57 24.59 6.14
N TRP A 82 -17.27 24.68 7.27
CA TRP A 82 -18.74 24.73 7.38
C TRP A 82 -19.44 25.88 6.60
N GLN A 83 -18.75 26.59 5.70
CA GLN A 83 -19.23 27.84 5.08
C GLN A 83 -19.58 27.74 3.58
N THR A 84 -19.21 26.65 2.90
CA THR A 84 -19.56 26.44 1.48
C THR A 84 -20.34 25.15 1.36
N GLY A 85 -21.67 25.24 1.40
CA GLY A 85 -22.56 24.11 1.65
C GLY A 85 -22.30 22.87 0.78
N PHE A 86 -21.79 21.81 1.43
CA PHE A 86 -22.03 20.36 1.25
C PHE A 86 -22.15 19.75 -0.18
N LYS A 87 -21.85 20.49 -1.25
CA LYS A 87 -21.99 20.07 -2.65
C LYS A 87 -20.71 20.22 -3.48
N SER A 88 -19.61 20.68 -2.89
CA SER A 88 -18.36 20.87 -3.62
C SER A 88 -17.52 19.58 -3.64
N PRO A 89 -16.86 19.23 -4.75
CA PRO A 89 -15.80 18.23 -4.77
C PRO A 89 -14.75 18.56 -3.71
N PHE A 90 -14.19 17.53 -3.09
CA PHE A 90 -13.10 17.68 -2.12
C PHE A 90 -11.81 17.11 -2.69
N LYS A 91 -10.67 17.65 -2.26
CA LYS A 91 -9.35 17.22 -2.73
C LYS A 91 -8.78 16.16 -1.82
N ALA A 92 -8.60 14.95 -2.34
CA ALA A 92 -8.00 13.85 -1.60
C ALA A 92 -7.23 12.91 -2.53
N ASP A 93 -6.26 12.20 -1.96
CA ASP A 93 -5.57 11.09 -2.61
C ASP A 93 -6.09 9.76 -2.05
N VAL A 94 -6.39 8.81 -2.93
CA VAL A 94 -6.75 7.43 -2.54
C VAL A 94 -5.57 6.53 -2.84
N TYR A 95 -5.13 5.80 -1.83
CA TYR A 95 -4.07 4.82 -1.97
C TYR A 95 -4.60 3.44 -1.62
N PHE A 96 -4.41 2.50 -2.53
CA PHE A 96 -4.70 1.10 -2.26
C PHE A 96 -3.44 0.36 -1.83
N PHE A 97 -3.60 -0.62 -0.97
CA PHE A 97 -2.55 -1.48 -0.45
C PHE A 97 -2.99 -2.93 -0.51
N THR A 98 -2.08 -3.83 -0.86
CA THR A 98 -2.33 -5.26 -0.75
C THR A 98 -2.13 -5.71 0.70
N THR A 99 -3.02 -6.57 1.19
CA THR A 99 -2.85 -7.30 2.45
C THR A 99 -2.44 -8.75 2.21
N LYS A 100 -2.30 -9.15 0.94
CA LYS A 100 -1.95 -10.51 0.55
C LYS A 100 -0.49 -10.81 0.82
N GLU A 101 -0.24 -12.08 1.14
CA GLU A 101 1.10 -12.60 1.29
C GLU A 101 1.79 -12.74 -0.07
N GLN A 102 2.97 -12.14 -0.17
CA GLN A 102 3.89 -12.24 -1.29
C GLN A 102 4.79 -13.43 -1.04
N THR A 103 4.56 -14.51 -1.78
CA THR A 103 5.27 -15.80 -1.59
C THR A 103 6.25 -16.09 -2.72
N GLY A 104 7.12 -17.09 -2.53
CA GLY A 104 7.98 -17.60 -3.60
C GLY A 104 9.19 -16.71 -3.90
N LEU A 105 9.49 -15.73 -3.04
CA LEU A 105 10.65 -14.88 -3.16
C LEU A 105 11.88 -15.67 -2.75
N LYS A 106 12.97 -15.51 -3.50
CA LYS A 106 14.21 -16.26 -3.28
C LYS A 106 15.22 -15.39 -2.55
N TRP A 107 15.96 -15.99 -1.62
CA TRP A 107 17.11 -15.36 -1.00
C TRP A 107 18.31 -16.31 -1.07
N GLY A 108 19.51 -15.75 -0.98
CA GLY A 108 20.73 -16.53 -0.90
C GLY A 108 21.94 -15.67 -0.58
N THR A 109 22.99 -16.30 -0.06
CA THR A 109 24.25 -15.64 0.24
C THR A 109 25.05 -15.44 -1.04
N PRO A 110 25.31 -14.20 -1.49
CA PRO A 110 26.05 -13.97 -2.74
C PRO A 110 27.50 -14.44 -2.64
N GLN A 111 28.11 -14.29 -1.47
CA GLN A 111 29.45 -14.79 -1.15
C GLN A 111 29.38 -15.91 -0.11
N PRO A 112 30.26 -16.92 -0.17
CA PRO A 112 30.36 -17.92 0.90
C PRO A 112 30.72 -17.26 2.24
N ILE A 113 30.03 -17.68 3.29
CA ILE A 113 30.34 -17.32 4.67
C ILE A 113 31.41 -18.28 5.17
N THR A 114 32.49 -17.74 5.74
CA THR A 114 33.55 -18.56 6.34
C THR A 114 33.19 -18.85 7.80
N VAL A 115 33.01 -20.12 8.13
CA VAL A 115 32.73 -20.62 9.48
C VAL A 115 33.94 -21.43 9.94
N ARG A 116 34.34 -21.27 11.21
CA ARG A 116 35.47 -22.02 11.76
C ARG A 116 34.94 -23.20 12.57
N ASP A 117 35.10 -24.39 12.03
CA ASP A 117 34.74 -25.61 12.72
C ASP A 117 35.94 -26.21 13.48
N LYS A 118 35.68 -26.83 14.62
CA LYS A 118 36.72 -27.41 15.48
C LYS A 118 37.34 -28.69 14.91
N GLU A 119 36.56 -29.48 14.17
CA GLU A 119 36.99 -30.74 13.56
C GLU A 119 37.49 -30.53 12.13
N PHE A 120 36.82 -29.65 11.37
CA PHE A 120 37.06 -29.49 9.93
C PHE A 120 37.84 -28.21 9.55
N GLY A 121 38.10 -27.30 10.48
CA GLY A 121 38.80 -26.04 10.20
C GLY A 121 37.92 -25.01 9.47
N PRO A 122 38.48 -24.12 8.62
CA PRO A 122 37.70 -23.08 7.95
C PRO A 122 36.81 -23.66 6.83
N LEU A 123 35.50 -23.71 7.08
CA LEU A 123 34.47 -24.12 6.12
C LEU A 123 33.90 -22.90 5.40
N ARG A 124 33.72 -23.02 4.08
CA ARG A 124 33.04 -21.99 3.25
C ARG A 124 31.63 -22.45 2.93
N ILE A 125 30.64 -21.87 3.61
CA ILE A 125 29.24 -22.26 3.52
C ILE A 125 28.48 -21.25 2.67
N ARG A 126 27.62 -21.74 1.77
CA ARG A 126 26.60 -20.93 1.10
C ARG A 126 25.23 -21.40 1.55
N ALA A 127 24.30 -20.46 1.71
CA ALA A 127 22.92 -20.75 2.05
C ALA A 127 21.98 -20.08 1.04
N PHE A 128 20.87 -20.75 0.76
CA PHE A 128 19.82 -20.25 -0.12
C PHE A 128 18.48 -20.77 0.37
N GLY A 129 17.40 -20.09 -0.02
CA GLY A 129 16.06 -20.49 0.35
C GLY A 129 15.00 -19.61 -0.30
N THR A 130 13.78 -19.80 0.16
CA THR A 130 12.65 -18.95 -0.18
C THR A 130 12.11 -18.27 1.07
N TYR A 131 11.42 -17.15 0.87
CA TYR A 131 10.71 -16.46 1.92
C TYR A 131 9.40 -15.88 1.37
N GLY A 132 8.51 -15.54 2.29
CA GLY A 132 7.31 -14.77 2.00
C GLY A 132 7.20 -13.60 2.96
N PHE A 133 6.47 -12.57 2.57
CA PHE A 133 6.12 -11.47 3.46
C PHE A 133 4.75 -10.90 3.09
N ARG A 134 4.14 -10.21 4.04
CA ARG A 134 2.96 -9.38 3.80
C ARG A 134 3.16 -8.04 4.47
N ILE A 135 2.39 -7.03 4.06
CA ILE A 135 2.34 -5.77 4.79
C ILE A 135 1.67 -6.05 6.15
N GLY A 136 2.41 -5.80 7.23
CA GLY A 136 1.93 -6.02 8.59
C GLY A 136 1.05 -4.88 9.07
N ASP A 137 1.57 -3.65 8.94
CA ASP A 137 0.90 -2.40 9.29
C ASP A 137 0.96 -1.46 8.10
N ILE A 138 -0.21 -1.11 7.57
CA ILE A 138 -0.36 -0.31 6.36
C ILE A 138 -0.06 1.16 6.63
N ALA A 139 -0.47 1.70 7.78
CA ALA A 139 -0.21 3.10 8.10
C ALA A 139 1.30 3.35 8.25
N VAL A 140 2.00 2.43 8.92
CA VAL A 140 3.46 2.49 9.06
C VAL A 140 4.15 2.28 7.70
N PHE A 141 3.68 1.33 6.90
CA PHE A 141 4.20 1.11 5.55
C PHE A 141 4.03 2.36 4.68
N ALA A 142 2.84 2.97 4.70
CA ALA A 142 2.53 4.16 3.93
C ALA A 142 3.39 5.35 4.35
N ALA A 143 3.53 5.58 5.65
CA ALA A 143 4.34 6.68 6.19
C ALA A 143 5.85 6.52 5.89
N LYS A 144 6.38 5.29 5.90
CA LYS A 144 7.82 5.04 5.78
C LYS A 144 8.32 4.77 4.36
N LEU A 145 7.52 4.08 3.54
CA LEU A 145 7.94 3.63 2.22
C LEU A 145 7.25 4.38 1.09
N LEU A 146 5.99 4.77 1.27
CA LEU A 146 5.20 5.34 0.19
C LEU A 146 5.64 6.77 -0.16
N GLY A 147 5.77 7.64 0.84
CA GLY A 147 6.17 9.03 0.62
C GLY A 147 5.34 9.70 -0.48
N THR A 148 5.96 10.03 -1.62
CA THR A 148 5.31 10.59 -2.82
C THR A 148 5.21 9.60 -3.99
N MET A 149 5.63 8.35 -3.81
CA MET A 149 5.61 7.34 -4.86
C MET A 149 4.16 6.99 -5.22
N GLU A 150 3.90 6.84 -6.52
CA GLU A 150 2.58 6.50 -7.04
C GLU A 150 2.32 5.00 -7.01
N HIS A 151 3.37 4.18 -7.09
CA HIS A 151 3.26 2.74 -7.14
C HIS A 151 4.47 2.14 -6.43
N ILE A 152 4.23 1.22 -5.50
CA ILE A 152 5.25 0.38 -4.88
C ILE A 152 4.99 -1.07 -5.24
N ARG A 153 6.06 -1.76 -5.62
CA ARG A 153 6.07 -3.17 -5.97
C ARG A 153 7.04 -3.92 -5.07
N VAL A 154 6.93 -5.24 -5.07
CA VAL A 154 7.85 -6.14 -4.36
C VAL A 154 9.30 -5.86 -4.75
N ALA A 155 9.56 -5.56 -6.02
CA ALA A 155 10.91 -5.25 -6.51
C ALA A 155 11.57 -4.05 -5.82
N ASP A 156 10.78 -3.10 -5.30
CA ASP A 156 11.30 -1.90 -4.64
C ASP A 156 11.77 -2.18 -3.20
N VAL A 157 11.23 -3.23 -2.56
CA VAL A 157 11.52 -3.59 -1.16
C VAL A 157 12.35 -4.87 -1.02
N GLU A 158 12.27 -5.76 -2.01
CA GLU A 158 12.93 -7.08 -2.03
C GLU A 158 14.44 -6.99 -1.82
N PRO A 159 15.21 -6.05 -2.41
CA PRO A 159 16.65 -6.00 -2.22
C PRO A 159 17.06 -5.78 -0.77
N GLN A 160 16.33 -4.91 -0.05
CA GLN A 160 16.59 -4.64 1.36
C GLN A 160 16.25 -5.85 2.23
N LEU A 161 15.12 -6.50 1.98
CA LEU A 161 14.71 -7.72 2.68
C LEU A 161 15.72 -8.85 2.46
N ARG A 162 16.14 -9.09 1.22
CA ARG A 162 17.15 -10.09 0.87
C ARG A 162 18.48 -9.82 1.57
N SER A 163 18.92 -8.56 1.60
CA SER A 163 20.13 -8.16 2.31
C SER A 163 20.03 -8.45 3.81
N ALA A 164 18.91 -8.07 4.44
CA ALA A 164 18.67 -8.30 5.86
C ALA A 164 18.69 -9.80 6.23
N ILE A 165 18.04 -10.65 5.41
CA ILE A 165 18.07 -12.11 5.57
C ILE A 165 19.51 -12.63 5.46
N GLY A 166 20.26 -12.20 4.44
CA GLY A 166 21.65 -12.59 4.24
C GLY A 166 22.55 -12.24 5.44
N THR A 167 22.41 -11.02 5.97
CA THR A 167 23.15 -10.57 7.16
C THR A 167 22.78 -11.38 8.40
N ALA A 168 21.49 -11.63 8.63
CA ALA A 168 21.02 -12.41 9.78
C ALA A 168 21.60 -13.83 9.78
N ILE A 169 21.62 -14.46 8.61
CA ILE A 169 22.15 -15.84 8.44
C ILE A 169 23.67 -15.87 8.56
N ALA A 170 24.37 -14.90 7.98
CA ALA A 170 25.81 -14.77 8.18
C ALA A 170 26.19 -14.60 9.65
N SER A 171 25.43 -13.79 10.40
CA SER A 171 25.64 -13.62 11.83
C SER A 171 25.34 -14.89 12.64
N ALA A 172 24.29 -15.63 12.28
CA ALA A 172 23.95 -16.90 12.94
C ALA A 172 25.02 -17.97 12.71
N LEU A 173 25.50 -18.11 11.47
CA LEU A 173 26.52 -19.09 11.09
C LEU A 173 27.91 -18.75 11.65
N GLY A 174 28.25 -17.47 11.82
CA GLY A 174 29.54 -17.05 12.36
C GLY A 174 29.67 -17.14 13.89
N LYS A 175 28.57 -17.40 14.62
CA LYS A 175 28.56 -17.53 16.08
C LYS A 175 28.71 -18.98 16.58
N GLY A 176 28.61 -19.97 15.68
CA GLY A 176 28.90 -21.38 15.97
C GLY A 176 30.37 -21.69 15.72
#